data_AF-A0A538DFX6-F1
#
_entry.id   AF-A0A538DFX6-F1
#
_cell.length_a   1.000
_cell.length_b   1.000
_cell.length_c   1.000
_cell.angle_alpha   90.00
_cell.angle_beta   90.00
_cell.angle_gamma   90.00
#
_symmetry.space_group_name_H-M   'P 1'
#
loop_
_entity.id
_entity.type
_entity.pdbx_description
1 polymer ?
#
loop_
_entity_poly.entity_id
_entity_poly.type
_entity_poly.pdbx_seq_one_letter_code
_entity_poly.pdbx_strand_id
1 'polypeptide(L)'
;MQLRAASSRAPDARSTFLLKIFFGGHMSRAALVAHLERKRRWATSCLAEYREIEERIRDEESSYFGYVTLRWGIEQAEAWIRWADEILLELEQRS
;
A
#
# COMPACT_ATOMS: atom_id res chain seq x y z
N MET A 1 5.40 12.31 -29.36
CA MET A 1 5.52 11.91 -27.94
C MET A 1 6.12 10.51 -27.89
N GLN A 2 7.40 10.38 -27.58
CA GLN A 2 8.07 9.07 -27.48
C GLN A 2 7.94 8.55 -26.05
N LEU A 3 7.11 7.52 -25.85
CA LEU A 3 7.12 6.73 -24.63
C LEU A 3 8.42 5.92 -24.61
N ARG A 4 9.41 6.38 -23.85
CA ARG A 4 10.53 5.52 -23.45
C ARG A 4 9.94 4.43 -22.56
N ALA A 5 10.12 3.17 -22.98
CA ALA A 5 9.76 2.01 -22.18
C ALA A 5 10.38 2.16 -20.80
N ALA A 6 9.52 2.22 -19.78
CA ALA A 6 9.93 2.12 -18.40
C ALA A 6 10.79 0.86 -18.25
N SER A 7 11.96 1.02 -17.64
CA SER A 7 12.87 -0.05 -17.25
C SER A 7 12.07 -1.25 -16.76
N SER A 8 12.34 -2.42 -17.35
CA SER A 8 11.76 -3.71 -16.96
C SER A 8 12.21 -4.09 -15.55
N ARG A 9 11.63 -3.45 -14.54
CA ARG A 9 11.47 -4.08 -13.22
C ARG A 9 10.43 -5.17 -13.43
N ALA A 10 10.80 -6.39 -13.10
CA ALA A 10 10.01 -7.60 -13.30
C ALA A 10 8.53 -7.39 -12.91
N PRO A 11 7.59 -8.04 -13.62
CA PRO A 11 6.17 -7.94 -13.32
C PRO A 11 5.88 -8.35 -11.87
N ASP A 12 4.89 -7.66 -11.33
CA ASP A 12 4.29 -7.72 -10.01
C ASP A 12 3.95 -9.15 -9.57
N ALA A 13 4.54 -9.64 -8.47
CA ALA A 13 4.14 -10.91 -7.83
C ALA A 13 4.76 -11.17 -6.44
N ARG A 14 5.84 -10.50 -6.05
CA ARG A 14 6.52 -10.78 -4.77
C ARG A 14 6.64 -9.55 -3.89
N SER A 15 5.66 -9.37 -3.01
CA SER A 15 5.79 -8.45 -1.88
C SER A 15 6.77 -9.04 -0.86
N THR A 16 8.00 -8.53 -0.82
CA THR A 16 8.99 -8.86 0.22
C THR A 16 8.42 -8.63 1.63
N PHE A 17 7.50 -7.67 1.77
CA PHE A 17 6.77 -7.46 3.01
C PHE A 17 5.88 -8.66 3.37
N LEU A 18 5.03 -9.14 2.45
CA LEU A 18 4.18 -10.30 2.72
C LEU A 18 4.98 -11.56 3.02
N LEU A 19 6.16 -11.72 2.40
CA LEU A 19 7.06 -12.82 2.73
C LEU A 19 7.58 -12.73 4.18
N LYS A 20 7.86 -11.53 4.69
CA LYS A 20 8.22 -11.33 6.10
C LYS A 20 7.08 -11.71 7.05
N ILE A 21 5.85 -11.36 6.68
CA ILE A 21 4.65 -11.71 7.46
C ILE A 21 4.40 -13.22 7.45
N PHE A 22 4.57 -13.87 6.30
CA PHE A 22 4.48 -15.32 6.17
C PHE A 22 5.42 -16.05 7.14
N PHE A 23 6.66 -15.57 7.30
CA PHE A 23 7.62 -16.11 8.27
C PHE A 23 7.47 -15.52 9.68
N GLY A 24 6.36 -14.86 10.00
CA GLY A 24 6.15 -14.17 11.28
C GLY A 24 6.28 -15.08 12.50
N GLY A 25 6.01 -16.39 12.37
CA GLY A 25 6.21 -17.38 13.44
C GLY A 25 7.67 -17.59 13.85
N HIS A 26 8.63 -17.16 13.03
CA HIS A 26 10.07 -17.17 13.36
C HIS A 26 10.57 -15.83 13.93
N MET A 27 9.68 -14.84 14.07
CA MET A 27 10.00 -13.52 14.61
C MET A 27 9.49 -13.38 16.04
N SER A 28 10.06 -12.44 16.80
CA SER A 28 9.39 -12.00 18.02
C SER A 28 8.08 -11.28 17.67
N ARG A 29 7.07 -11.38 18.55
CA ARG A 29 5.80 -10.67 18.38
C ARG A 29 6.00 -9.17 18.16
N ALA A 30 6.89 -8.56 18.94
CA ALA A 30 7.22 -7.14 18.80
C ALA A 30 7.79 -6.79 17.41
N ALA A 31 8.64 -7.65 16.84
CA ALA A 31 9.18 -7.45 15.50
C ALA A 31 8.10 -7.55 14.41
N LEU A 32 7.20 -8.55 14.53
CA LEU A 32 6.08 -8.72 13.61
C LEU A 32 5.14 -7.51 13.63
N VAL A 33 4.72 -7.08 14.82
CA VAL A 33 3.89 -5.88 15.04
C VAL A 33 4.58 -4.65 14.43
N ALA A 34 5.86 -4.44 14.69
CA ALA A 34 6.59 -3.31 14.15
C ALA A 34 6.65 -3.31 12.61
N HIS A 35 6.68 -4.47 11.96
CA HIS A 35 6.59 -4.57 10.51
C HIS A 35 5.22 -4.14 9.98
N LEU A 36 4.14 -4.63 10.59
CA LEU A 36 2.76 -4.29 10.23
C LEU A 36 2.50 -2.79 10.40
N GLU A 37 2.85 -2.23 11.55
CA GLU A 37 2.67 -0.81 11.80
C GLU A 37 3.44 0.09 10.83
N ARG A 38 4.68 -0.30 10.47
CA ARG A 38 5.45 0.44 9.45
C ARG A 38 4.74 0.43 8.10
N LYS A 39 4.21 -0.73 7.69
CA LYS A 39 3.47 -0.85 6.42
C LYS A 39 2.17 -0.04 6.46
N ARG A 40 1.45 -0.08 7.58
CA ARG A 40 0.25 0.72 7.83
C ARG A 40 0.57 2.21 7.70
N ARG A 41 1.56 2.73 8.44
CA ARG A 41 1.98 4.14 8.38
C ARG A 41 2.34 4.56 6.95
N TRP A 42 3.11 3.75 6.25
CA TRP A 42 3.46 4.02 4.84
C TRP A 42 2.21 4.11 3.96
N ALA A 43 1.29 3.15 4.06
CA ALA A 43 0.05 3.15 3.28
C ALA A 43 -0.84 4.36 3.62
N THR A 44 -0.92 4.74 4.90
CA THR A 44 -1.64 5.95 5.34
C THR A 44 -1.03 7.21 4.74
N SER A 45 0.30 7.34 4.70
CA SER A 45 0.97 8.47 4.04
C SER A 45 0.70 8.51 2.55
N CYS A 46 0.76 7.37 1.85
CA CYS A 46 0.41 7.29 0.43
C CYS A 46 -1.06 7.68 0.18
N LEU A 47 -1.97 7.19 1.01
CA LEU A 47 -3.39 7.53 0.88
C LEU A 47 -3.63 9.03 1.03
N ALA A 48 -3.00 9.68 2.01
CA ALA A 48 -3.11 11.12 2.20
C ALA A 48 -2.62 11.89 0.97
N GLU A 49 -1.43 11.55 0.45
CA GLU A 49 -0.88 12.15 -0.77
C GLU A 49 -1.80 11.93 -1.98
N TYR A 50 -2.36 10.72 -2.12
CA TYR A 50 -3.26 10.41 -3.22
C TYR A 50 -4.57 11.19 -3.15
N ARG A 51 -5.13 11.39 -1.95
CA ARG A 51 -6.32 12.25 -1.76
C ARG A 51 -6.02 13.71 -2.10
N GLU A 52 -4.83 14.22 -1.76
CA GLU A 52 -4.41 15.57 -2.18
C GLU A 52 -4.22 15.72 -3.70
N ILE A 53 -3.76 14.67 -4.39
CA ILE A 53 -3.70 14.65 -5.87
C ILE A 53 -5.12 14.59 -6.43
N GLU A 54 -5.99 13.77 -5.85
CA GLU A 54 -7.36 13.56 -6.31
C GLU A 54 -8.15 14.87 -6.35
N GLU A 55 -8.06 15.68 -5.30
CA GLU A 55 -8.72 17.00 -5.24
C GLU A 55 -8.25 17.97 -6.34
N ARG A 56 -7.06 17.75 -6.91
CA ARG A 56 -6.53 18.59 -7.99
C ARG A 56 -6.94 18.13 -9.38
N ILE A 57 -7.14 16.82 -9.58
CA ILE A 57 -7.24 16.26 -10.93
C ILE A 57 -8.59 15.60 -11.25
N ARG A 58 -9.48 15.39 -10.26
CA ARG A 58 -10.72 14.61 -10.43
C ARG A 58 -11.63 15.15 -11.54
N ASP A 59 -11.73 16.48 -11.67
CA ASP A 59 -12.65 17.14 -12.60
C ASP A 59 -11.97 17.66 -13.88
N GLU A 60 -10.69 17.32 -14.09
CA GLU A 60 -9.91 17.72 -15.26
C GLU A 60 -9.93 16.62 -16.34
N GLU A 61 -10.60 16.86 -17.46
CA GLU A 61 -10.70 15.90 -18.58
C GLU A 61 -9.31 15.45 -19.10
N SER A 62 -8.36 16.39 -19.19
CA SER A 62 -6.98 16.09 -19.60
C SER A 62 -6.25 15.13 -18.65
N SER A 63 -6.75 15.00 -17.42
CA SER A 63 -6.17 14.18 -16.36
C SER A 63 -6.86 12.83 -16.21
N TYR A 64 -7.83 12.49 -17.07
CA TYR A 64 -8.65 11.27 -16.97
C TYR A 64 -7.84 9.99 -16.69
N PHE A 65 -6.82 9.69 -17.51
CA PHE A 65 -6.00 8.48 -17.31
C PHE A 65 -5.11 8.55 -16.06
N GLY A 66 -4.69 9.75 -15.68
CA GLY A 66 -4.04 10.00 -14.39
C GLY A 66 -4.99 9.67 -13.24
N TYR A 67 -6.23 10.13 -13.31
CA TYR A 67 -7.25 9.87 -12.30
C TYR A 67 -7.66 8.39 -12.23
N VAL A 68 -7.79 7.71 -13.37
CA VAL A 68 -8.01 6.25 -13.41
C VAL A 68 -6.93 5.50 -12.65
N THR A 69 -5.65 5.87 -12.84
CA THR A 69 -4.53 5.22 -12.16
C THR A 69 -4.47 5.58 -10.68
N LEU A 70 -4.76 6.84 -10.34
CA LEU A 70 -4.79 7.31 -8.95
C LEU A 70 -5.83 6.55 -8.12
N ARG A 71 -7.03 6.30 -8.67
CA ARG A 71 -8.07 5.51 -8.00
C ARG A 71 -7.58 4.11 -7.64
N TRP A 72 -6.86 3.43 -8.53
CA TRP A 72 -6.26 2.15 -8.20
C TRP A 72 -5.25 2.26 -7.04
N GLY A 73 -4.42 3.31 -7.02
CA GLY A 73 -3.49 3.58 -5.93
C GLY A 73 -4.20 3.80 -4.58
N ILE A 74 -5.32 4.52 -4.58
CA ILE A 74 -6.17 4.76 -3.41
C ILE A 74 -6.73 3.43 -2.88
N GLU A 75 -7.38 2.63 -3.74
CA GLU A 75 -7.95 1.34 -3.37
C GLU A 75 -6.90 0.41 -2.74
N GLN A 76 -5.70 0.37 -3.32
CA GLN A 76 -4.59 -0.42 -2.81
C GLN A 76 -4.12 0.07 -1.44
N ALA A 77 -3.98 1.38 -1.24
CA ALA A 77 -3.55 1.95 0.03
C ALA A 77 -4.58 1.67 1.14
N GLU A 78 -5.87 1.85 0.85
CA GLU A 78 -6.94 1.55 1.79
C GLU A 78 -7.01 0.06 2.14
N ALA A 79 -6.86 -0.83 1.16
CA ALA A 79 -6.81 -2.26 1.40
C ALA A 79 -5.63 -2.64 2.32
N TRP A 80 -4.45 -2.04 2.12
CA TRP A 80 -3.29 -2.24 3.00
C TRP A 80 -3.55 -1.78 4.44
N ILE A 81 -4.20 -0.62 4.61
CA ILE A 81 -4.51 -0.07 5.95
C ILE A 81 -5.50 -0.99 6.66
N ARG A 82 -6.63 -1.31 6.00
CA ARG A 82 -7.66 -2.20 6.57
C ARG A 82 -7.06 -3.54 7.01
N TRP A 83 -6.34 -4.20 6.11
CA TRP A 83 -5.72 -5.49 6.41
C TRP A 83 -4.69 -5.39 7.55
N ALA A 84 -3.86 -4.35 7.59
CA ALA A 84 -2.88 -4.19 8.67
C ALA A 84 -3.57 -3.96 10.02
N ASP A 85 -4.65 -3.18 10.05
CA ASP A 85 -5.45 -2.93 11.27
C ASP A 85 -6.11 -4.20 11.79
N GLU A 86 -6.71 -5.00 10.90
CA GLU A 86 -7.29 -6.30 11.25
C GLU A 86 -6.26 -7.25 11.88
N ILE A 87 -5.09 -7.41 11.25
CA ILE A 87 -4.06 -8.33 11.76
C ILE A 87 -3.43 -7.81 13.06
N LEU A 88 -3.23 -6.51 13.22
CA LEU A 88 -2.73 -5.93 14.47
C LEU A 88 -3.70 -6.20 15.63
N LEU A 89 -5.01 -6.04 15.40
CA LEU A 89 -6.05 -6.35 16.37
C LEU A 89 -6.08 -7.85 16.72
N GLU A 90 -6.00 -8.73 15.72
CA GLU A 90 -5.91 -10.17 15.96
C GLU A 90 -4.68 -10.54 16.81
N LEU A 91 -3.51 -9.96 16.52
CA LEU A 91 -2.29 -10.21 17.27
C LEU A 91 -2.39 -9.71 18.71
N GLU A 92 -3.13 -8.63 18.95
CA GLU A 92 -3.46 -8.12 20.30
C GLU A 92 -4.28 -9.11 21.10
N GLN A 93 -5.31 -9.69 20.49
CA GLN A 93 -6.24 -10.62 21.14
C GLN A 93 -5.67 -12.03 21.37
N ARG A 94 -4.65 -12.43 20.60
CA ARG A 94 -3.97 -13.74 20.73
C ARG A 94 -2.96 -13.80 21.90
N SER A 95 -3.10 -12.93 22.90
CA SER A 95 -2.24 -12.86 24.09
C SER A 95 -2.30 -14.11 24.95
#